data_AF-A0A349JTJ7-F1
#
_entry.id   AF-A0A349JTJ7-F1
#
_cell.length_a   1.000
_cell.length_b   1.000
_cell.length_c   1.000
_cell.angle_alpha   90.00
_cell.angle_beta   90.00
_cell.angle_gamma   90.00
#
_symmetry.space_group_name_H-M   'P 1'
#
loop_
_entity.id
_entity.type
_entity.pdbx_description
1 polymer ?
#
loop_
_entity_poly.entity_id
_entity_poly.type
_entity_poly.pdbx_seq_one_letter_code
_entity_poly.pdbx_strand_id
1 'polypeptide(L)'
;LTAFETRFQERRPFFVEGGDIFRIGEGGPAGSTGQPPQLFYSRRIGRRPSGRVPSNAVFSDVATATTILGAAKITGRVGGGWSLGLMEAVTSQEIGTYMDATQVVDQAVVEPRTNFLVGRLRRQFNGGLTRLGSFGTAVNRKLGGTDLGGRLHSAAYSGGVDFAHEWSNRTYRFSTMFTGSYVQGDPEVIARTQQSSTRYYQRPDADHLTLDANATSLGGYYAMVDLAKQAGAFGAKVAMAASSPGYEVNDMGFQSASDRLIVDTNFSYNHPDPGRIFRQWDVRGSPDAVWNYAGDRVWTEVNTSFNLQFLNYWSLGGGVRYNPSHDDDRLTRG
;
A
#
# COMPACT_ATOMS: atom_id res chain seq x y z
N LEU A 1 5.54 0.60 21.02
CA LEU A 1 5.94 0.75 19.59
C LEU A 1 5.04 -0.16 18.78
N THR A 2 4.32 0.37 17.79
CA THR A 2 3.48 -0.44 16.89
C THR A 2 4.38 -1.21 15.91
N ALA A 3 4.00 -2.43 15.53
CA ALA A 3 4.77 -3.27 14.60
C ALA A 3 4.68 -2.82 13.12
N PHE A 4 4.16 -1.63 12.87
CA PHE A 4 3.89 -1.08 11.54
C PHE A 4 4.76 0.14 11.26
N GLU A 5 5.24 0.22 10.02
CA GLU A 5 5.93 1.41 9.54
C GLU A 5 4.99 2.63 9.50
N THR A 6 5.48 3.79 9.94
CA THR A 6 4.74 5.06 9.82
C THR A 6 4.85 5.61 8.40
N ARG A 7 3.71 5.90 7.78
CA ARG A 7 3.65 6.54 6.45
C ARG A 7 3.73 8.07 6.59
N PHE A 8 4.57 8.71 5.76
CA PHE A 8 4.75 10.16 5.69
C PHE A 8 4.44 10.69 4.29
N GLN A 9 3.79 11.84 4.18
CA GLN A 9 3.54 12.45 2.87
C GLN A 9 4.84 12.92 2.22
N GLU A 10 5.04 12.72 0.92
CA GLU A 10 6.16 13.30 0.19
C GLU A 10 6.05 14.83 0.13
N ARG A 11 7.19 15.53 0.26
CA ARG A 11 7.24 17.01 0.23
C ARG A 11 8.27 17.56 -0.73
N ARG A 12 9.18 16.73 -1.25
CA ARG A 12 10.22 17.15 -2.20
C ARG A 12 9.57 17.46 -3.56
N PRO A 13 9.72 18.70 -4.11
CA PRO A 13 9.03 19.11 -5.34
C PRO A 13 9.20 18.14 -6.51
N PHE A 14 10.42 17.61 -6.70
CA PHE A 14 10.72 16.62 -7.73
C PHE A 14 9.81 15.39 -7.67
N PHE A 15 9.35 14.92 -6.51
CA PHE A 15 8.52 13.72 -6.41
C PHE A 15 7.02 14.04 -6.37
N VAL A 16 6.64 15.23 -5.88
CA VAL A 16 5.24 15.66 -5.77
C VAL A 16 4.69 16.06 -7.15
N GLU A 17 5.44 16.84 -7.92
CA GLU A 17 4.97 17.37 -9.19
C GLU A 17 4.64 16.24 -10.18
N GLY A 18 3.37 16.13 -10.61
CA GLY A 18 2.95 15.04 -11.49
C GLY A 18 3.07 13.63 -10.90
N GLY A 19 3.28 13.48 -9.58
CA GLY A 19 3.42 12.18 -8.92
C GLY A 19 2.15 11.32 -8.99
N ASP A 20 0.98 11.95 -9.10
CA ASP A 20 -0.31 11.27 -9.27
C ASP A 20 -0.37 10.37 -10.51
N ILE A 21 0.47 10.62 -11.52
CA ILE A 21 0.51 9.78 -12.73
C ILE A 21 0.92 8.34 -12.42
N PHE A 22 1.66 8.13 -11.33
CA PHE A 22 2.13 6.81 -10.89
C PHE A 22 1.11 6.06 -10.00
N ARG A 23 -0.04 6.66 -9.70
CA ARG A 23 -1.09 5.97 -8.93
C ARG A 23 -1.80 4.94 -9.79
N ILE A 24 -1.84 3.71 -9.31
CA ILE A 24 -2.57 2.60 -9.93
C ILE A 24 -3.93 2.41 -9.23
N GLY A 25 -4.96 2.04 -9.99
CA GLY A 25 -6.29 1.70 -9.47
C GLY A 25 -7.19 2.87 -9.21
N GLU A 26 -8.48 2.57 -9.17
CA GLU A 26 -9.56 3.50 -8.85
C GLU A 26 -10.53 2.80 -7.91
N GLY A 27 -10.97 3.48 -6.84
CA GLY A 27 -11.80 2.87 -5.80
C GLY A 27 -11.05 1.83 -4.97
N GLY A 28 -11.76 0.79 -4.54
CA GLY A 28 -11.25 -0.29 -3.71
C GLY A 28 -11.65 -0.18 -2.24
N PRO A 29 -11.14 -1.10 -1.40
CA PRO A 29 -11.35 -1.07 0.05
C PRO A 29 -10.90 0.25 0.67
N ALA A 30 -11.58 0.71 1.72
CA ALA A 30 -11.20 1.92 2.41
C ALA A 30 -11.52 1.86 3.91
N GLY A 31 -11.25 2.95 4.64
CA GLY A 31 -11.70 3.07 6.02
C GLY A 31 -11.16 1.95 6.93
N SER A 32 -12.07 1.24 7.58
CA SER A 32 -11.77 0.22 8.60
C SER A 32 -11.28 -1.10 8.03
N THR A 33 -11.51 -1.40 6.75
CA THR A 33 -11.00 -2.63 6.09
C THR A 33 -9.55 -2.50 5.60
N GLY A 34 -8.99 -1.31 5.68
CA GLY A 34 -7.65 -0.99 5.16
C GLY A 34 -7.69 -0.27 3.82
N GLN A 35 -6.52 -0.10 3.21
CA GLN A 35 -6.37 0.55 1.90
C GLN A 35 -5.66 -0.42 0.95
N PRO A 36 -5.87 -0.29 -0.37
CA PRO A 36 -5.05 -0.98 -1.35
C PRO A 36 -3.55 -0.71 -1.11
N PRO A 37 -2.68 -1.68 -1.41
CA PRO A 37 -1.25 -1.48 -1.31
C PRO A 37 -0.80 -0.35 -2.24
N GLN A 38 0.08 0.50 -1.73
CA GLN A 38 0.71 1.54 -2.53
C GLN A 38 1.94 0.94 -3.21
N LEU A 39 1.95 0.82 -4.54
CA LEU A 39 3.11 0.26 -5.24
C LEU A 39 4.30 1.21 -5.35
N PHE A 40 4.06 2.53 -5.30
CA PHE A 40 5.10 3.55 -5.36
C PHE A 40 4.96 4.56 -4.23
N TYR A 41 5.96 4.57 -3.36
CA TYR A 41 6.12 5.46 -2.23
C TYR A 41 7.50 6.12 -2.33
N SER A 42 7.57 7.30 -2.96
CA SER A 42 8.82 8.00 -3.29
C SER A 42 9.76 8.26 -2.10
N ARG A 43 9.21 8.29 -0.87
CA ARG A 43 9.97 8.39 0.39
C ARG A 43 10.92 7.21 0.62
N ARG A 44 10.78 6.10 -0.12
CA ARG A 44 11.77 5.00 -0.15
C ARG A 44 13.11 5.45 -0.75
N ILE A 45 13.08 6.39 -1.72
CA ILE A 45 14.26 6.91 -2.39
C ILE A 45 14.90 8.01 -1.53
N GLY A 46 16.17 7.83 -1.20
CA GLY A 46 16.90 8.77 -0.33
C GLY A 46 16.45 8.71 1.13
N ARG A 47 15.86 7.58 1.55
CA ARG A 47 15.48 7.35 2.96
C ARG A 47 16.70 7.30 3.88
N ARG A 48 16.47 7.30 5.19
CA ARG A 48 17.54 7.03 6.17
C ARG A 48 18.18 5.67 5.88
N PRO A 49 19.52 5.54 5.98
CA PRO A 49 20.21 4.26 5.82
C PRO A 49 19.55 3.12 6.60
N SER A 50 19.43 1.97 5.93
CA SER A 50 18.71 0.78 6.40
C SER A 50 19.60 -0.15 7.23
N GLY A 51 20.91 -0.08 6.99
CA GLY A 51 21.96 -0.70 7.78
C GLY A 51 22.24 0.04 9.07
N ARG A 52 23.15 -0.51 9.86
CA ARG A 52 23.62 0.07 11.12
C ARG A 52 25.10 -0.23 11.25
N VAL A 53 25.81 0.61 11.98
CA VAL A 53 27.15 0.29 12.45
C VAL A 53 27.10 -0.89 13.44
N PRO A 54 28.22 -1.57 13.69
CA PRO A 54 28.30 -2.66 14.67
C PRO A 54 27.79 -2.28 16.06
N SER A 55 27.24 -3.26 16.78
CA SER A 55 26.58 -3.03 18.09
C SER A 55 27.54 -2.66 19.23
N ASN A 56 28.84 -2.90 19.06
CA ASN A 56 29.90 -2.51 19.99
C ASN A 56 30.37 -1.04 19.81
N ALA A 57 29.79 -0.30 18.85
CA ALA A 57 30.06 1.12 18.69
C ALA A 57 29.57 1.92 19.91
N VAL A 58 30.46 2.73 20.50
CA VAL A 58 30.13 3.69 21.58
C VAL A 58 29.80 5.07 21.03
N PHE A 59 30.23 5.36 19.79
CA PHE A 59 29.87 6.56 19.02
C PHE A 59 29.70 6.18 17.55
N SER A 60 28.76 6.82 16.85
CA SER A 60 28.57 6.62 15.41
C SER A 60 28.15 7.91 14.72
N ASP A 61 28.80 8.22 13.60
CA ASP A 61 28.37 9.23 12.64
C ASP A 61 27.82 8.54 11.39
N VAL A 62 26.51 8.63 11.22
CA VAL A 62 25.77 8.00 10.13
C VAL A 62 24.83 9.03 9.52
N ALA A 63 24.86 9.15 8.19
CA ALA A 63 23.99 10.04 7.45
C ALA A 63 22.50 9.83 7.80
N THR A 64 21.75 10.92 7.95
CA THR A 64 20.32 10.88 8.28
C THR A 64 19.43 10.57 7.08
N ALA A 65 19.98 10.72 5.86
CA ALA A 65 19.34 10.42 4.59
C ALA A 65 20.38 9.91 3.60
N THR A 66 19.97 8.99 2.73
CA THR A 66 20.81 8.46 1.66
C THR A 66 20.88 9.48 0.52
N THR A 67 22.09 9.73 0.02
CA THR A 67 22.35 10.65 -1.08
C THR A 67 21.76 10.13 -2.38
N ILE A 68 20.99 10.96 -3.08
CA ILE A 68 20.53 10.67 -4.45
C ILE A 68 21.62 11.16 -5.40
N LEU A 69 22.29 10.23 -6.09
CA LEU A 69 23.34 10.54 -7.06
C LEU A 69 22.77 11.18 -8.33
N GLY A 70 21.56 10.78 -8.70
CA GLY A 70 20.84 11.34 -9.83
C GLY A 70 19.42 10.80 -9.90
N ALA A 71 18.52 11.61 -10.43
CA ALA A 71 17.15 11.19 -10.72
C ALA A 71 16.64 11.91 -11.97
N ALA A 72 15.89 11.19 -12.79
CA ALA A 72 15.22 11.71 -13.96
C ALA A 72 13.76 11.27 -13.92
N LYS A 73 12.87 12.15 -14.39
CA LYS A 73 11.44 11.89 -14.42
C LYS A 73 10.83 12.51 -15.67
N ILE A 74 10.05 11.72 -16.38
CA ILE A 74 9.27 12.13 -17.55
C ILE A 74 7.82 11.78 -17.25
N THR A 75 6.95 12.78 -17.21
CA THR A 75 5.52 12.59 -16.99
C THR A 75 4.74 13.47 -17.96
N GLY A 76 3.62 12.96 -18.46
CA GLY A 76 2.80 13.74 -19.36
C GLY A 76 1.60 13.01 -19.90
N ARG A 77 0.72 13.79 -20.54
CA ARG A 77 -0.37 13.30 -21.37
C ARG A 77 0.00 13.56 -22.83
N VAL A 78 -0.22 12.57 -23.68
CA VAL A 78 0.00 12.68 -25.12
C VAL A 78 -1.32 12.44 -25.87
N GLY A 79 -1.34 12.72 -27.17
CA GLY A 79 -2.53 12.59 -28.01
C GLY A 79 -3.16 11.19 -27.94
N GLY A 80 -4.46 11.10 -28.26
CA GLY A 80 -5.18 9.83 -28.29
C GLY A 80 -5.54 9.24 -26.91
N GLY A 81 -5.55 10.08 -25.86
CA GLY A 81 -5.97 9.70 -24.51
C GLY A 81 -4.88 8.99 -23.69
N TRP A 82 -3.64 9.01 -24.12
CA TRP A 82 -2.52 8.37 -23.42
C TRP A 82 -1.92 9.26 -22.34
N SER A 83 -1.47 8.64 -21.26
CA SER A 83 -0.63 9.25 -20.23
C SER A 83 0.50 8.31 -19.86
N LEU A 84 1.72 8.85 -19.75
CA LEU A 84 2.94 8.11 -19.43
C LEU A 84 3.64 8.78 -18.25
N GLY A 85 4.09 7.98 -17.30
CA GLY A 85 5.06 8.37 -16.29
C GLY A 85 6.23 7.38 -16.30
N LEU A 86 7.45 7.90 -16.30
CA LEU A 86 8.67 7.14 -16.11
C LEU A 86 9.58 7.93 -15.15
N MET A 87 10.10 7.26 -14.12
CA MET A 87 11.07 7.86 -13.22
C MET A 87 12.15 6.84 -12.89
N GLU A 88 13.40 7.30 -12.94
CA GLU A 88 14.56 6.54 -12.51
C GLU A 88 15.37 7.36 -11.52
N ALA A 89 15.84 6.73 -10.45
CA ALA A 89 16.72 7.34 -9.46
C ALA A 89 17.81 6.35 -9.03
N VAL A 90 19.01 6.87 -8.81
CA VAL A 90 20.14 6.11 -8.27
C VAL A 90 20.60 6.77 -6.98
N THR A 91 20.69 5.99 -5.91
CA THR A 91 21.22 6.44 -4.62
C THR A 91 22.64 5.95 -4.40
N SER A 92 23.38 6.68 -3.58
CA SER A 92 24.76 6.38 -3.24
C SER A 92 24.87 5.19 -2.28
N GLN A 93 26.08 4.63 -2.18
CA GLN A 93 26.44 3.79 -1.05
C GLN A 93 26.83 4.71 0.11
N GLU A 94 26.20 4.52 1.27
CA GLU A 94 26.50 5.33 2.46
C GLU A 94 27.42 4.56 3.40
N ILE A 95 28.41 5.26 3.93
CA ILE A 95 29.38 4.74 4.89
C ILE A 95 29.16 5.46 6.23
N GLY A 96 28.98 4.70 7.29
CA GLY A 96 28.95 5.20 8.65
C GLY A 96 30.33 5.06 9.29
N THR A 97 30.80 6.12 9.94
CA THR A 97 32.01 6.05 10.78
C THR A 97 31.61 5.74 12.21
N TYR A 98 32.29 4.84 12.88
CA TYR A 98 32.02 4.51 14.29
C TYR A 98 33.30 4.38 15.09
N MET A 99 33.17 4.50 16.41
CA MET A 99 34.23 4.26 17.36
C MET A 99 33.79 3.21 18.36
N ASP A 100 34.64 2.24 18.66
CA ASP A 100 34.36 1.20 19.65
C ASP A 100 34.85 1.57 21.07
N ALA A 101 34.60 0.68 22.04
CA ALA A 101 35.02 0.89 23.42
C ALA A 101 36.55 0.95 23.60
N THR A 102 37.32 0.44 22.64
CA THR A 102 38.79 0.51 22.62
C THR A 102 39.31 1.80 21.97
N GLN A 103 38.41 2.72 21.61
CA GLN A 103 38.71 3.98 20.91
C GLN A 103 39.25 3.78 19.48
N VAL A 104 39.03 2.61 18.88
CA VAL A 104 39.36 2.37 17.48
C VAL A 104 38.25 2.94 16.60
N VAL A 105 38.63 3.76 15.63
CA VAL A 105 37.73 4.35 14.63
C VAL A 105 37.74 3.48 13.38
N ASP A 106 36.55 3.11 12.90
CA ASP A 106 36.37 2.26 11.73
C ASP A 106 35.11 2.68 10.94
N GLN A 107 34.88 2.03 9.79
CA GLN A 107 33.82 2.35 8.85
C GLN A 107 32.99 1.13 8.49
N ALA A 108 31.69 1.31 8.34
CA ALA A 108 30.76 0.27 7.89
C ALA A 108 29.85 0.80 6.78
N VAL A 109 29.57 -0.05 5.79
CA VAL A 109 28.55 0.26 4.78
C VAL A 109 27.16 0.15 5.41
N VAL A 110 26.42 1.25 5.42
CA VAL A 110 25.10 1.37 6.09
C VAL A 110 23.94 1.51 5.12
N GLU A 111 24.20 1.81 3.84
CA GLU A 111 23.21 1.70 2.75
C GLU A 111 23.95 1.32 1.47
N PRO A 112 23.45 0.37 0.66
CA PRO A 112 24.08 0.01 -0.59
C PRO A 112 23.66 0.99 -1.70
N ARG A 113 24.51 1.09 -2.72
CA ARG A 113 24.11 1.76 -3.97
C ARG A 113 22.88 1.05 -4.54
N THR A 114 21.83 1.82 -4.80
CA THR A 114 20.53 1.29 -5.22
C THR A 114 19.98 2.03 -6.44
N ASN A 115 19.43 1.28 -7.40
CA ASN A 115 18.65 1.79 -8.52
C ASN A 115 17.16 1.60 -8.25
N PHE A 116 16.37 2.63 -8.53
CA PHE A 116 14.92 2.65 -8.40
C PHE A 116 14.31 3.07 -9.73
N LEU A 117 13.42 2.24 -10.27
CA LEU A 117 12.65 2.51 -11.47
C LEU A 117 11.16 2.44 -11.15
N VAL A 118 10.36 3.36 -11.70
CA VAL A 118 8.90 3.27 -11.73
C VAL A 118 8.38 3.73 -13.08
N GLY A 119 7.46 2.96 -13.64
CA GLY A 119 6.82 3.23 -14.92
C GLY A 119 5.30 3.07 -14.82
N ARG A 120 4.58 3.91 -15.54
CA ARG A 120 3.12 3.83 -15.70
C ARG A 120 2.73 4.26 -17.10
N LEU A 121 1.90 3.45 -17.74
CA LEU A 121 1.25 3.79 -19.00
C LEU A 121 -0.25 3.62 -18.82
N ARG A 122 -1.04 4.59 -19.27
CA ARG A 122 -2.50 4.52 -19.18
C ARG A 122 -3.13 5.13 -20.42
N ARG A 123 -4.21 4.51 -20.89
CA ARG A 123 -5.04 4.99 -21.99
C ARG A 123 -6.46 5.24 -21.53
N GLN A 124 -7.00 6.37 -21.96
CA GLN A 124 -8.37 6.78 -21.75
C GLN A 124 -9.12 6.76 -23.08
N PHE A 125 -10.30 6.15 -23.08
CA PHE A 125 -11.20 6.07 -24.24
C PHE A 125 -12.51 6.81 -23.93
N ASN A 126 -13.22 7.22 -24.98
CA ASN A 126 -14.59 7.75 -24.89
C ASN A 126 -14.71 8.88 -23.84
N GLY A 127 -13.83 9.89 -23.92
CA GLY A 127 -13.82 11.00 -22.95
C GLY A 127 -13.46 10.58 -21.52
N GLY A 128 -12.73 9.48 -21.36
CA GLY A 128 -12.30 8.96 -20.06
C GLY A 128 -13.32 8.07 -19.36
N LEU A 129 -14.38 7.63 -20.06
CA LEU A 129 -15.31 6.64 -19.52
C LEU A 129 -14.64 5.29 -19.32
N THR A 130 -13.76 4.88 -20.23
CA THR A 130 -12.96 3.65 -20.10
C THR A 130 -11.50 4.00 -19.93
N ARG A 131 -10.86 3.41 -18.94
CA ARG A 131 -9.47 3.67 -18.56
C ARG A 131 -8.79 2.33 -18.37
N LEU A 132 -7.67 2.13 -19.05
CA LEU A 132 -6.82 0.94 -18.93
C LEU A 132 -5.39 1.40 -18.66
N GLY A 133 -4.72 0.81 -17.69
CA GLY A 133 -3.33 1.12 -17.38
C GLY A 133 -2.50 -0.10 -17.06
N SER A 134 -1.19 0.09 -17.22
CA SER A 134 -0.14 -0.80 -16.74
C SER A 134 0.83 0.00 -15.88
N PHE A 135 1.52 -0.71 -14.99
CA PHE A 135 2.42 -0.12 -14.02
C PHE A 135 3.51 -1.12 -13.66
N GLY A 136 4.70 -0.62 -13.33
CA GLY A 136 5.77 -1.45 -12.79
C GLY A 136 6.79 -0.65 -11.98
N THR A 137 7.44 -1.31 -11.04
CA THR A 137 8.60 -0.83 -10.30
C THR A 137 9.70 -1.86 -10.29
N ALA A 138 10.95 -1.41 -10.28
CA ALA A 138 12.11 -2.23 -10.01
C ALA A 138 13.02 -1.54 -8.99
N VAL A 139 13.53 -2.31 -8.04
CA VAL A 139 14.57 -1.89 -7.10
C VAL A 139 15.70 -2.89 -7.20
N ASN A 140 16.91 -2.42 -7.49
CA ASN A 140 18.10 -3.25 -7.62
C ASN A 140 19.23 -2.71 -6.74
N ARG A 141 19.77 -3.54 -5.85
CA ARG A 141 20.81 -3.15 -4.89
C ARG A 141 22.13 -3.81 -5.21
N LYS A 142 23.21 -3.03 -5.20
CA LYS A 142 24.57 -3.57 -5.27
C LYS A 142 25.03 -3.98 -3.87
N LEU A 143 24.81 -5.23 -3.50
CA LEU A 143 25.15 -5.77 -2.17
C LEU A 143 26.54 -6.40 -2.08
N GLY A 144 27.12 -6.82 -3.21
CA GLY A 144 28.46 -7.42 -3.23
C GLY A 144 29.53 -6.46 -2.68
N GLY A 145 30.36 -6.93 -1.75
CA GLY A 145 31.34 -6.11 -1.03
C GLY A 145 30.75 -5.29 0.12
N THR A 146 29.52 -5.59 0.55
CA THR A 146 28.86 -4.98 1.71
C THR A 146 28.35 -6.08 2.66
N ASP A 147 28.19 -5.76 3.94
CA ASP A 147 27.61 -6.68 4.93
C ASP A 147 26.07 -6.60 4.99
N LEU A 148 25.44 -6.09 3.93
CA LEU A 148 23.99 -5.88 3.86
C LEU A 148 23.24 -7.00 3.11
N GLY A 149 23.96 -8.00 2.59
CA GLY A 149 23.42 -9.21 1.94
C GLY A 149 22.39 -9.91 2.83
N GLY A 150 22.78 -10.17 4.08
CA GLY A 150 21.90 -10.74 5.08
C GLY A 150 20.88 -9.76 5.66
N ARG A 151 20.66 -8.56 5.11
CA ARG A 151 19.72 -7.54 5.67
C ARG A 151 18.67 -7.04 4.70
N LEU A 152 19.01 -6.91 3.42
CA LEU A 152 18.17 -6.26 2.42
C LEU A 152 17.89 -7.22 1.25
N HIS A 153 16.73 -7.07 0.62
CA HIS A 153 16.49 -7.70 -0.67
C HIS A 153 17.54 -7.20 -1.70
N SER A 154 18.12 -8.12 -2.47
CA SER A 154 19.00 -7.79 -3.59
C SER A 154 18.23 -7.14 -4.74
N ALA A 155 17.01 -7.63 -4.98
CA ALA A 155 16.08 -7.07 -5.95
C ALA A 155 14.62 -7.15 -5.47
N ALA A 156 13.80 -6.18 -5.90
CA ALA A 156 12.37 -6.17 -5.64
C ALA A 156 11.61 -5.59 -6.83
N TYR A 157 10.60 -6.33 -7.29
CA TYR A 157 9.79 -5.99 -8.44
C TYR A 157 8.32 -6.02 -8.06
N SER A 158 7.56 -5.05 -8.56
CA SER A 158 6.11 -5.07 -8.47
C SER A 158 5.52 -4.50 -9.75
N GLY A 159 4.36 -4.98 -10.17
CA GLY A 159 3.76 -4.53 -11.42
C GLY A 159 2.38 -5.09 -11.62
N GLY A 160 1.62 -4.48 -12.52
CA GLY A 160 0.22 -4.85 -12.70
C GLY A 160 -0.51 -4.03 -13.72
N VAL A 161 -1.82 -4.27 -13.78
CA VAL A 161 -2.76 -3.59 -14.65
C VAL A 161 -3.97 -3.11 -13.86
N ASP A 162 -4.55 -2.01 -14.31
CA ASP A 162 -5.80 -1.48 -13.78
C ASP A 162 -6.77 -1.11 -14.88
N PHE A 163 -8.06 -1.31 -14.61
CA PHE A 163 -9.16 -1.00 -15.51
C PHE A 163 -10.26 -0.27 -14.75
N ALA A 164 -10.88 0.72 -15.39
CA ALA A 164 -12.08 1.37 -14.88
C ALA A 164 -13.02 1.72 -16.04
N HIS A 165 -14.32 1.47 -15.86
CA HIS A 165 -15.37 1.82 -16.79
C HIS A 165 -16.52 2.52 -16.08
N GLU A 166 -16.99 3.63 -16.64
CA GLU A 166 -18.17 4.37 -16.20
C GLU A 166 -19.25 4.36 -17.28
N TRP A 167 -20.51 4.12 -16.89
CA TRP A 167 -21.66 4.09 -17.80
C TRP A 167 -22.88 4.81 -17.22
N SER A 168 -23.93 4.94 -18.03
CA SER A 168 -25.17 5.64 -17.68
C SER A 168 -24.90 7.06 -17.17
N ASN A 169 -24.26 7.90 -17.99
CA ASN A 169 -23.82 9.25 -17.62
C ASN A 169 -22.97 9.27 -16.34
N ARG A 170 -22.05 8.31 -16.22
CA ARG A 170 -21.17 8.13 -15.06
C ARG A 170 -21.91 7.85 -13.75
N THR A 171 -23.15 7.37 -13.80
CA THR A 171 -23.92 6.96 -12.61
C THR A 171 -23.33 5.72 -11.98
N TYR A 172 -22.75 4.83 -12.78
CA TYR A 172 -22.15 3.59 -12.31
C TYR A 172 -20.67 3.52 -12.71
N ARG A 173 -19.88 2.88 -11.86
CA ARG A 173 -18.46 2.58 -12.09
C ARG A 173 -18.19 1.11 -11.77
N PHE A 174 -17.39 0.50 -12.62
CA PHE A 174 -16.68 -0.73 -12.33
C PHE A 174 -15.19 -0.44 -12.45
N SER A 175 -14.40 -0.87 -11.46
CA SER A 175 -12.95 -0.76 -11.50
C SER A 175 -12.29 -2.00 -10.92
N THR A 176 -11.13 -2.34 -11.46
CA THR A 176 -10.34 -3.49 -11.00
C THR A 176 -8.85 -3.19 -11.13
N MET A 177 -8.06 -3.83 -10.29
CA MET A 177 -6.60 -3.85 -10.39
C MET A 177 -6.12 -5.26 -10.09
N PHE A 178 -5.12 -5.71 -10.83
CA PHE A 178 -4.34 -6.90 -10.52
C PHE A 178 -2.85 -6.55 -10.53
N THR A 179 -2.14 -6.91 -9.47
CA THR A 179 -0.71 -6.64 -9.31
C THR A 179 0.01 -7.86 -8.75
N GLY A 180 1.19 -8.15 -9.29
CA GLY A 180 2.13 -9.12 -8.74
C GLY A 180 3.32 -8.43 -8.08
N SER A 181 3.97 -9.14 -7.18
CA SER A 181 5.27 -8.77 -6.61
C SER A 181 6.22 -9.95 -6.52
N TYR A 182 7.51 -9.64 -6.53
CA TYR A 182 8.58 -10.61 -6.46
C TYR A 182 9.82 -9.97 -5.84
N VAL A 183 10.27 -10.50 -4.71
CA VAL A 183 11.49 -10.05 -4.00
C VAL A 183 12.52 -11.17 -3.98
N GLN A 184 13.79 -10.81 -4.05
CA GLN A 184 14.94 -11.72 -4.05
C GLN A 184 15.96 -11.30 -3.01
N GLY A 185 16.68 -12.28 -2.44
CA GLY A 185 17.76 -12.03 -1.49
C GLY A 185 18.32 -13.31 -0.90
N ASP A 186 19.24 -13.16 0.06
CA ASP A 186 19.78 -14.28 0.81
C ASP A 186 18.65 -14.99 1.59
N PRO A 187 18.77 -16.31 1.86
CA PRO A 187 17.73 -17.05 2.58
C PRO A 187 17.30 -16.42 3.90
N GLU A 188 18.25 -15.86 4.66
CA GLU A 188 17.95 -15.16 5.91
C GLU A 188 17.07 -13.93 5.72
N VAL A 189 17.26 -13.19 4.62
CA VAL A 189 16.43 -12.02 4.29
C VAL A 189 15.01 -12.44 3.99
N ILE A 190 14.85 -13.47 3.16
CA ILE A 190 13.54 -13.95 2.76
C ILE A 190 12.82 -14.61 3.93
N ALA A 191 13.53 -15.35 4.80
CA ALA A 191 12.98 -15.88 6.04
C ALA A 191 12.46 -14.76 6.94
N ARG A 192 13.21 -13.66 7.14
CA ARG A 192 12.71 -12.50 7.90
C ARG A 192 11.51 -11.82 7.23
N THR A 193 11.49 -11.76 5.90
CA THR A 193 10.36 -11.25 5.15
C THR A 193 9.11 -12.12 5.35
N GLN A 194 9.25 -13.45 5.34
CA GLN A 194 8.19 -14.41 5.70
C GLN A 194 7.74 -14.28 7.16
N GLN A 195 8.65 -13.98 8.08
CA GLN A 195 8.34 -13.84 9.51
C GLN A 195 7.84 -12.45 9.93
N SER A 196 7.82 -11.49 9.00
CA SER A 196 7.42 -10.12 9.28
C SER A 196 5.95 -10.00 9.70
N SER A 197 5.62 -8.94 10.44
CA SER A 197 4.25 -8.62 10.87
C SER A 197 3.24 -8.40 9.75
N THR A 198 3.72 -8.35 8.51
CA THR A 198 2.86 -8.29 7.33
C THR A 198 2.18 -9.64 7.05
N ARG A 199 2.79 -10.77 7.47
CA ARG A 199 2.34 -12.13 7.07
C ARG A 199 2.59 -13.29 8.04
N TYR A 200 3.51 -13.18 9.01
CA TYR A 200 3.76 -14.17 10.07
C TYR A 200 3.70 -15.68 9.68
N TYR A 201 4.52 -16.13 8.71
CA TYR A 201 4.52 -17.54 8.26
C TYR A 201 4.88 -18.56 9.34
N GLN A 202 5.45 -18.13 10.47
CA GLN A 202 5.84 -18.97 11.60
C GLN A 202 4.69 -19.29 12.56
N ARG A 203 3.48 -18.81 12.28
CA ARG A 203 2.31 -19.05 13.13
C ARG A 203 1.99 -20.56 13.19
N PRO A 204 1.91 -21.17 14.38
CA PRO A 204 1.61 -22.59 14.52
C PRO A 204 0.15 -22.94 14.18
N ASP A 205 -0.73 -21.96 14.15
CA ASP A 205 -2.16 -22.07 13.87
C ASP A 205 -2.53 -21.72 12.40
N ALA A 206 -1.55 -21.42 11.56
CA ALA A 206 -1.76 -21.05 10.16
C ALA A 206 -1.33 -22.18 9.21
N ASP A 207 -2.15 -23.23 9.10
CA ASP A 207 -1.86 -24.44 8.30
C ASP A 207 -1.65 -24.17 6.80
N HIS A 208 -2.15 -23.04 6.28
CA HIS A 208 -1.96 -22.62 4.88
C HIS A 208 -0.61 -21.94 4.62
N LEU A 209 0.18 -21.66 5.67
CA LEU A 209 1.48 -21.01 5.58
C LEU A 209 2.59 -22.01 5.89
N THR A 210 3.73 -21.84 5.22
CA THR A 210 4.92 -22.65 5.50
C THR A 210 6.14 -21.75 5.43
N LEU A 211 6.88 -21.66 6.54
CA LEU A 211 8.16 -20.97 6.59
C LEU A 211 9.21 -21.81 5.85
N ASP A 212 9.69 -21.30 4.71
CA ASP A 212 10.83 -21.87 4.00
C ASP A 212 12.08 -21.04 4.30
N ALA A 213 12.94 -21.58 5.18
CA ALA A 213 14.18 -20.94 5.60
C ALA A 213 15.28 -20.93 4.52
N ASN A 214 15.13 -21.73 3.45
CA ASN A 214 16.09 -21.80 2.35
C ASN A 214 15.64 -21.00 1.11
N ALA A 215 14.44 -20.45 1.13
CA ALA A 215 13.89 -19.67 0.02
C ALA A 215 14.77 -18.43 -0.27
N THR A 216 15.15 -18.24 -1.53
CA THR A 216 15.90 -17.07 -2.00
C THR A 216 15.01 -16.02 -2.68
N SER A 217 13.70 -16.27 -2.71
CA SER A 217 12.72 -15.32 -3.21
C SER A 217 11.34 -15.51 -2.58
N LEU A 218 10.50 -14.48 -2.63
CA LEU A 218 9.10 -14.51 -2.24
C LEU A 218 8.28 -13.74 -3.28
N GLY A 219 7.14 -14.29 -3.68
CA GLY A 219 6.26 -13.64 -4.64
C GLY A 219 4.79 -13.79 -4.25
N GLY A 220 3.96 -12.91 -4.77
CA GLY A 220 2.53 -12.94 -4.51
C GLY A 220 1.77 -11.96 -5.38
N TYR A 221 0.47 -11.85 -5.12
CA TYR A 221 -0.44 -10.98 -5.83
C TYR A 221 -1.34 -10.16 -4.90
N TYR A 222 -1.85 -9.07 -5.46
CA TYR A 222 -3.00 -8.34 -4.96
C TYR A 222 -4.00 -8.15 -6.10
N ALA A 223 -5.27 -8.40 -5.83
CA ALA A 223 -6.36 -8.19 -6.78
C ALA A 223 -7.48 -7.41 -6.08
N MET A 224 -8.13 -6.48 -6.79
CA MET A 224 -9.34 -5.83 -6.30
C MET A 224 -10.38 -5.65 -7.40
N VAL A 225 -11.63 -5.62 -6.99
CA VAL A 225 -12.80 -5.24 -7.79
C VAL A 225 -13.62 -4.24 -6.98
N ASP A 226 -14.09 -3.18 -7.62
CA ASP A 226 -14.93 -2.13 -7.03
C ASP A 226 -16.10 -1.86 -7.98
N LEU A 227 -17.32 -2.02 -7.45
CA LEU A 227 -18.56 -1.70 -8.12
C LEU A 227 -19.24 -0.58 -7.35
N ALA A 228 -19.56 0.52 -8.04
CA ALA A 228 -20.19 1.67 -7.41
C ALA A 228 -21.36 2.22 -8.24
N LYS A 229 -22.46 2.55 -7.57
CA LYS A 229 -23.48 3.51 -8.02
C LYS A 229 -23.19 4.83 -7.31
N GLN A 230 -22.71 5.81 -8.07
CA GLN A 230 -22.14 7.05 -7.55
C GLN A 230 -23.00 8.30 -7.81
N ALA A 231 -24.20 8.15 -8.39
CA ALA A 231 -25.14 9.26 -8.61
C ALA A 231 -26.61 8.88 -8.31
N GLY A 232 -27.42 9.89 -8.04
CA GLY A 232 -28.84 9.79 -7.64
C GLY A 232 -29.03 9.66 -6.13
N ALA A 233 -30.29 9.53 -5.69
CA ALA A 233 -30.66 9.45 -4.27
C ALA A 233 -30.03 8.24 -3.56
N PHE A 234 -30.00 7.07 -4.21
CA PHE A 234 -29.36 5.87 -3.67
C PHE A 234 -27.92 5.73 -4.20
N GLY A 235 -26.95 5.70 -3.29
CA GLY A 235 -25.56 5.36 -3.59
C GLY A 235 -25.22 3.97 -3.03
N ALA A 236 -24.41 3.21 -3.76
CA ALA A 236 -23.94 1.90 -3.31
C ALA A 236 -22.51 1.68 -3.76
N LYS A 237 -21.69 1.07 -2.92
CA LYS A 237 -20.34 0.61 -3.24
C LYS A 237 -20.16 -0.78 -2.66
N VAL A 238 -19.59 -1.68 -3.44
CA VAL A 238 -19.05 -2.96 -2.99
C VAL A 238 -17.66 -3.10 -3.58
N ALA A 239 -16.65 -3.14 -2.71
CA ALA A 239 -15.27 -3.40 -3.06
C ALA A 239 -14.85 -4.74 -2.46
N MET A 240 -14.21 -5.58 -3.27
CA MET A 240 -13.64 -6.85 -2.86
C MET A 240 -12.15 -6.82 -3.18
N ALA A 241 -11.32 -7.35 -2.29
CA ALA A 241 -9.89 -7.47 -2.57
C ALA A 241 -9.29 -8.75 -1.98
N ALA A 242 -8.24 -9.24 -2.62
CA ALA A 242 -7.46 -10.39 -2.17
C ALA A 242 -5.97 -10.03 -2.22
N SER A 243 -5.27 -10.23 -1.11
CA SER A 243 -3.82 -10.07 -0.99
C SER A 243 -3.22 -11.41 -0.56
N SER A 244 -2.48 -12.07 -1.44
CA SER A 244 -1.86 -13.36 -1.11
C SER A 244 -0.81 -13.20 0.00
N PRO A 245 -0.52 -14.24 0.81
CA PRO A 245 0.47 -14.15 1.87
C PRO A 245 1.88 -13.74 1.40
N GLY A 246 2.27 -14.11 0.18
CA GLY A 246 3.60 -13.82 -0.38
C GLY A 246 3.74 -12.43 -1.01
N TYR A 247 2.67 -11.64 -1.05
CA TYR A 247 2.71 -10.33 -1.69
C TYR A 247 3.58 -9.35 -0.88
N GLU A 248 4.63 -8.80 -1.50
CA GLU A 248 5.63 -7.90 -0.89
C GLU A 248 5.99 -6.72 -1.79
N VAL A 249 5.66 -5.49 -1.37
CA VAL A 249 5.93 -4.27 -2.15
C VAL A 249 6.73 -3.21 -1.38
N ASN A 250 7.12 -3.46 -0.14
CA ASN A 250 7.66 -2.45 0.76
C ASN A 250 9.05 -1.91 0.37
N ASP A 251 9.73 -2.48 -0.61
CA ASP A 251 10.99 -1.92 -1.13
C ASP A 251 10.81 -0.60 -1.88
N MET A 252 9.74 -0.48 -2.66
CA MET A 252 9.41 0.74 -3.44
C MET A 252 8.05 1.34 -3.06
N GLY A 253 7.19 0.54 -2.45
CA GLY A 253 5.83 0.86 -2.07
C GLY A 253 5.61 0.86 -0.57
N PHE A 254 4.35 0.66 -0.18
CA PHE A 254 3.91 0.59 1.20
C PHE A 254 2.69 -0.32 1.33
N GLN A 255 2.80 -1.30 2.22
CA GLN A 255 1.72 -2.16 2.69
C GLN A 255 1.99 -2.56 4.16
N SER A 256 0.91 -2.78 4.91
CA SER A 256 0.98 -3.18 6.32
C SER A 256 0.38 -4.56 6.58
N ALA A 257 -0.24 -5.18 5.57
CA ALA A 257 -0.92 -6.46 5.68
C ALA A 257 -0.86 -7.21 4.33
N SER A 258 -0.64 -8.52 4.41
CA SER A 258 -0.95 -9.48 3.36
C SER A 258 -1.76 -10.62 3.97
N ASP A 259 -2.06 -11.66 3.20
CA ASP A 259 -2.96 -12.74 3.65
C ASP A 259 -4.34 -12.18 4.03
N ARG A 260 -4.96 -11.45 3.10
CA ARG A 260 -6.25 -10.77 3.31
C ARG A 260 -7.24 -11.05 2.21
N LEU A 261 -8.48 -11.32 2.59
CA LEU A 261 -9.67 -11.29 1.74
C LEU A 261 -10.59 -10.21 2.32
N ILE A 262 -10.93 -9.20 1.54
CA ILE A 262 -11.62 -8.00 2.02
C ILE A 262 -12.95 -7.86 1.30
N VAL A 263 -14.00 -7.56 2.06
CA VAL A 263 -15.27 -7.04 1.57
C VAL A 263 -15.52 -5.70 2.27
N ASP A 264 -15.60 -4.64 1.48
CA ASP A 264 -15.79 -3.28 1.92
C ASP A 264 -17.02 -2.70 1.20
N THR A 265 -17.95 -2.14 1.96
CA THR A 265 -19.23 -1.67 1.42
C THR A 265 -19.54 -0.26 1.86
N ASN A 266 -20.35 0.43 1.06
CA ASN A 266 -20.92 1.71 1.44
C ASN A 266 -22.27 1.89 0.74
N PHE A 267 -23.34 1.81 1.51
CA PHE A 267 -24.68 2.08 1.04
C PHE A 267 -25.13 3.41 1.60
N SER A 268 -25.78 4.22 0.77
CA SER A 268 -26.29 5.52 1.17
C SER A 268 -27.61 5.80 0.49
N TYR A 269 -28.49 6.48 1.20
CA TYR A 269 -29.72 7.03 0.65
C TYR A 269 -29.85 8.48 1.08
N ASN A 270 -29.89 9.38 0.11
CA ASN A 270 -30.08 10.81 0.29
C ASN A 270 -31.45 11.20 -0.26
N HIS A 271 -32.32 11.71 0.59
CA HIS A 271 -33.62 12.25 0.23
C HIS A 271 -33.60 13.78 0.36
N PRO A 272 -33.36 14.50 -0.75
CA PRO A 272 -33.21 15.96 -0.73
C PRO A 272 -34.56 16.71 -0.73
N ASP A 273 -35.66 16.03 -1.06
CA ASP A 273 -36.97 16.66 -1.22
C ASP A 273 -37.71 16.77 0.13
N PRO A 274 -38.32 17.95 0.44
CA PRO A 274 -39.09 18.11 1.65
C PRO A 274 -40.34 17.22 1.72
N GLY A 275 -40.43 16.41 2.78
CA GLY A 275 -41.60 15.61 3.11
C GLY A 275 -42.50 16.27 4.15
N ARG A 276 -43.22 15.46 4.92
CA ARG A 276 -44.15 15.93 5.97
C ARG A 276 -43.47 16.27 7.31
N ILE A 277 -42.32 15.66 7.58
CA ILE A 277 -41.62 15.77 8.88
C ILE A 277 -40.21 16.34 8.68
N PHE A 278 -39.51 15.83 7.66
CA PHE A 278 -38.13 16.22 7.34
C PHE A 278 -38.10 17.05 6.06
N ARG A 279 -37.25 18.07 6.07
CA ARG A 279 -36.88 18.87 4.90
C ARG A 279 -35.94 18.08 3.98
N GLN A 280 -34.99 17.37 4.56
CA GLN A 280 -34.09 16.45 3.89
C GLN A 280 -33.51 15.47 4.92
N TRP A 281 -33.09 14.30 4.46
CA TRP A 281 -32.40 13.34 5.31
C TRP A 281 -31.47 12.44 4.49
N ASP A 282 -30.38 12.00 5.13
CA ASP A 282 -29.52 10.97 4.57
C ASP A 282 -29.21 9.88 5.61
N VAL A 283 -29.09 8.66 5.12
CA VAL A 283 -28.64 7.50 5.90
C VAL A 283 -27.52 6.83 5.13
N ARG A 284 -26.50 6.37 5.85
CA ARG A 284 -25.38 5.59 5.32
C ARG A 284 -25.13 4.35 6.17
N GLY A 285 -24.69 3.27 5.55
CA GLY A 285 -24.40 1.99 6.19
C GLY A 285 -23.27 1.25 5.49
N SER A 286 -22.36 0.67 6.26
CA SER A 286 -21.18 -0.05 5.79
C SER A 286 -20.97 -1.31 6.63
N PRO A 287 -21.58 -2.46 6.26
CA PRO A 287 -21.17 -3.77 6.72
C PRO A 287 -19.88 -4.20 6.01
N ASP A 288 -18.81 -4.30 6.77
CA ASP A 288 -17.46 -4.55 6.31
C ASP A 288 -16.87 -5.80 6.98
N ALA A 289 -16.04 -6.53 6.26
CA ALA A 289 -15.39 -7.72 6.80
C ALA A 289 -14.05 -8.00 6.11
N VAL A 290 -13.13 -8.55 6.88
CA VAL A 290 -11.83 -9.00 6.41
C VAL A 290 -11.55 -10.39 6.97
N TRP A 291 -11.06 -11.27 6.12
CA TRP A 291 -10.60 -12.60 6.46
C TRP A 291 -9.13 -12.78 6.09
N ASN A 292 -8.48 -13.80 6.65
CA ASN A 292 -7.23 -14.35 6.12
C ASN A 292 -7.53 -15.56 5.21
N TYR A 293 -6.49 -16.20 4.64
CA TYR A 293 -6.68 -17.37 3.76
C TYR A 293 -6.95 -18.67 4.54
N ALA A 294 -6.81 -18.70 5.87
CA ALA A 294 -7.32 -19.79 6.71
C ALA A 294 -8.86 -19.73 6.86
N GLY A 295 -9.49 -18.60 6.52
CA GLY A 295 -10.92 -18.36 6.69
C GLY A 295 -11.27 -17.70 8.03
N ASP A 296 -10.28 -17.35 8.85
CA ASP A 296 -10.49 -16.62 10.09
C ASP A 296 -10.96 -15.21 9.77
N ARG A 297 -11.96 -14.72 10.51
CA ARG A 297 -12.47 -13.36 10.30
C ARG A 297 -11.64 -12.43 11.19
N VAL A 298 -10.67 -11.75 10.58
CA VAL A 298 -9.71 -10.88 11.29
C VAL A 298 -10.20 -9.46 11.53
N TRP A 299 -11.30 -9.07 10.87
CA TRP A 299 -11.97 -7.80 11.13
C TRP A 299 -13.43 -7.88 10.70
N THR A 300 -14.30 -7.19 11.43
CA THR A 300 -15.64 -6.88 10.95
C THR A 300 -16.17 -5.62 11.61
N GLU A 301 -16.90 -4.84 10.84
CA GLU A 301 -17.51 -3.60 11.29
C GLU A 301 -18.89 -3.43 10.64
N VAL A 302 -19.85 -2.97 11.42
CA VAL A 302 -21.08 -2.38 10.89
C VAL A 302 -21.11 -0.94 11.37
N ASN A 303 -20.99 -0.01 10.44
CA ASN A 303 -21.07 1.41 10.71
C ASN A 303 -22.27 2.02 9.99
N THR A 304 -23.16 2.66 10.73
CA THR A 304 -24.34 3.35 10.22
C THR A 304 -24.33 4.79 10.71
N SER A 305 -24.65 5.75 9.84
CA SER A 305 -24.85 7.13 10.23
C SER A 305 -26.10 7.71 9.57
N PHE A 306 -26.70 8.71 10.21
CA PHE A 306 -27.85 9.42 9.67
C PHE A 306 -27.77 10.92 9.98
N ASN A 307 -28.31 11.74 9.09
CA ASN A 307 -28.60 13.14 9.35
C ASN A 307 -30.04 13.44 8.94
N LEU A 308 -30.78 14.09 9.82
CA LEU A 308 -32.17 14.50 9.63
C LEU A 308 -32.26 16.01 9.79
N GLN A 309 -32.84 16.71 8.81
CA GLN A 309 -33.21 18.11 8.95
C GLN A 309 -34.73 18.23 9.02
N PHE A 310 -35.26 18.84 10.08
CA PHE A 310 -36.70 19.07 10.25
C PHE A 310 -37.17 20.28 9.42
N LEU A 311 -38.48 20.40 9.20
CA LEU A 311 -39.06 21.52 8.42
C LEU A 311 -38.74 22.91 8.99
N ASN A 312 -38.56 22.99 10.32
CA ASN A 312 -38.18 24.20 11.07
C ASN A 312 -36.66 24.43 11.14
N TYR A 313 -35.87 23.76 10.30
CA TYR A 313 -34.40 23.89 10.18
C TYR A 313 -33.57 23.34 11.36
N TRP A 314 -34.20 22.78 12.39
CA TRP A 314 -33.48 21.98 13.38
C TRP A 314 -32.88 20.74 12.72
N SER A 315 -31.75 20.27 13.24
CA SER A 315 -31.05 19.11 12.69
C SER A 315 -30.72 18.12 13.81
N LEU A 316 -30.79 16.82 13.48
CA LEU A 316 -30.38 15.72 14.33
C LEU A 316 -29.47 14.81 13.51
N GLY A 317 -28.27 14.54 14.01
CA GLY A 317 -27.33 13.61 13.41
C GLY A 317 -26.88 12.57 14.44
N GLY A 318 -26.60 11.37 13.97
CA GLY A 318 -26.13 10.28 14.82
C GLY A 318 -25.51 9.14 14.03
N GLY A 319 -24.87 8.23 14.74
CA GLY A 319 -24.32 7.02 14.13
C GLY A 319 -24.10 5.91 15.15
N VAL A 320 -24.07 4.69 14.66
CA VAL A 320 -23.81 3.47 15.42
C VAL A 320 -22.64 2.76 14.74
N ARG A 321 -21.61 2.46 15.51
CA ARG A 321 -20.52 1.59 15.08
C ARG A 321 -20.53 0.35 15.97
N TYR A 322 -20.56 -0.81 15.35
CA TYR A 322 -20.49 -2.10 16.01
C TYR A 322 -19.36 -2.93 15.40
N ASN A 323 -18.43 -3.36 16.23
CA ASN A 323 -17.34 -4.26 15.86
C ASN A 323 -17.56 -5.59 16.60
N PRO A 324 -18.20 -6.59 15.95
CA PRO A 324 -18.31 -7.93 16.52
C PRO A 324 -16.95 -8.54 16.87
N SER A 325 -16.97 -9.60 17.68
CA SER A 325 -15.76 -10.40 17.92
C SER A 325 -15.21 -10.96 16.60
N HIS A 326 -13.89 -10.90 16.51
CA HIS A 326 -13.07 -11.31 15.37
C HIS A 326 -11.74 -11.86 15.89
N ASP A 327 -11.08 -12.65 15.05
CA ASP A 327 -9.80 -13.27 15.36
C ASP A 327 -8.67 -12.25 15.20
N ASP A 328 -7.57 -12.40 15.95
CA ASP A 328 -6.37 -11.59 15.77
C ASP A 328 -5.21 -12.48 15.33
N ASP A 329 -4.93 -12.44 14.03
CA ASP A 329 -3.88 -13.21 13.37
C ASP A 329 -2.47 -12.60 13.54
N ARG A 330 -2.34 -11.57 14.40
CA ARG A 330 -1.07 -10.86 14.68
C ARG A 330 -0.67 -10.92 16.15
N LEU A 331 -1.49 -11.47 17.03
CA LEU A 331 -1.10 -11.78 18.40
C LEU A 331 -0.13 -12.96 18.41
N THR A 332 1.15 -12.66 18.19
CA THR A 332 2.25 -13.64 18.37
C THR A 332 2.63 -13.82 19.84
N ARG A 333 1.80 -13.34 20.77
CA ARG A 333 1.88 -13.63 22.20
C ARG A 333 0.46 -14.00 22.63
N GLY A 334 0.30 -15.18 23.21
CA GLY A 334 -0.97 -15.66 23.73
C GLY A 334 -1.59 -14.75 24.77
#